data_AF-A0A077Y005-F1
#
_entry.id   AF-A0A077Y005-F1
#
_cell.length_a   1.000
_cell.length_b   1.000
_cell.length_c   1.000
_cell.angle_alpha   90.00
_cell.angle_beta   90.00
_cell.angle_gamma   90.00
#
_symmetry.space_group_name_H-M   'P 1'
#
loop_
_entity.id
_entity.type
_entity.pdbx_description
1 polymer ?
#
loop_
_entity_poly.entity_id
_entity_poly.type
_entity_poly.pdbx_seq_one_letter_code
_entity_poly.pdbx_strand_id
1 'polypeptide(L)'
;MNDNMCRRLFLVRNSFPDKLDKDENYQFKVDFFETYCDNNCKTDIDKIKAGCLFWFSELFGSSSSFKNHAKSNMNVVAYIWAWLSYKLNQKPQNAITTLNDFYTMYIETSKKYKTSIENVKEYNTYIELINKNKDLLNINFKDMSNFYNSFTLLCDIHNGLGGNSSCDHYLDKSKEFAKKYDELNENYNNTKGSPYNQVLSTLSNDYNNLKKRCNKFPTLPTYSRRSVIKKALISISFTFVAVSIFLGIAYKYSLFGFRKRSQKQHLRKKLKK
;
A
#
# COMPACT_ATOMS: atom_id res chain seq x y z
N MET A 1 -8.51 6.60 -12.03
CA MET A 1 -7.68 5.44 -12.39
C MET A 1 -7.19 5.60 -13.80
N ASN A 2 -5.96 5.18 -14.07
CA ASN A 2 -5.41 5.18 -15.42
C ASN A 2 -5.99 3.98 -16.19
N ASP A 3 -6.98 4.21 -17.05
CA ASP A 3 -7.65 3.19 -17.86
C ASP A 3 -6.65 2.31 -18.63
N ASN A 4 -5.54 2.89 -19.08
CA ASN A 4 -4.49 2.13 -19.77
C ASN A 4 -3.81 1.13 -18.83
N MET A 5 -3.56 1.49 -17.57
CA MET A 5 -2.88 0.60 -16.61
C MET A 5 -3.70 -0.66 -16.31
N CYS A 6 -5.01 -0.54 -16.06
CA CYS A 6 -5.85 -1.70 -15.76
C CYS A 6 -6.07 -2.61 -16.98
N ARG A 7 -6.09 -2.04 -18.20
CA ARG A 7 -6.10 -2.82 -19.43
C ARG A 7 -4.79 -3.58 -19.62
N ARG A 8 -3.64 -2.93 -19.37
CA ARG A 8 -2.32 -3.60 -19.41
C ARG A 8 -2.19 -4.69 -18.36
N LEU A 9 -2.66 -4.46 -17.13
CA LEU A 9 -2.72 -5.49 -16.10
C LEU A 9 -3.55 -6.69 -16.53
N PHE A 10 -4.72 -6.46 -17.13
CA PHE A 10 -5.55 -7.55 -17.65
C PHE A 10 -4.82 -8.37 -18.72
N LEU A 11 -4.13 -7.71 -19.65
CA LEU A 11 -3.30 -8.39 -20.65
C LEU A 11 -2.20 -9.23 -19.99
N VAL A 12 -1.43 -8.65 -19.05
CA VAL A 12 -0.36 -9.38 -18.35
C VAL A 12 -0.92 -10.56 -17.58
N ARG A 13 -2.05 -10.43 -16.89
CA ARG A 13 -2.65 -11.54 -16.13
C ARG A 13 -3.21 -12.65 -17.02
N ASN A 14 -3.66 -12.34 -18.24
CA ASN A 14 -4.07 -13.38 -19.18
C ASN A 14 -2.87 -14.12 -19.77
N SER A 15 -1.79 -13.38 -20.03
CA SER A 15 -0.57 -13.89 -20.66
C SER A 15 0.36 -14.60 -19.68
N PHE A 16 0.46 -14.10 -18.44
CA PHE A 16 1.21 -14.65 -17.33
C PHE A 16 0.33 -14.71 -16.06
N PRO A 17 -0.54 -15.74 -15.96
CA PRO A 17 -1.54 -15.86 -14.92
C PRO A 17 -1.00 -15.86 -13.50
N ASP A 18 -1.85 -15.38 -12.59
CA ASP A 18 -1.62 -15.41 -11.14
C ASP A 18 -1.77 -16.83 -10.56
N LYS A 19 -2.43 -17.73 -11.28
CA LYS A 19 -2.59 -19.12 -10.84
C LYS A 19 -1.40 -19.96 -11.32
N LEU A 20 -0.80 -20.71 -10.40
CA LEU A 20 0.19 -21.75 -10.70
C LEU A 20 -0.49 -22.94 -11.40
N ASP A 21 0.29 -23.72 -12.14
CA ASP A 21 -0.19 -24.98 -12.71
C ASP A 21 -0.33 -26.09 -11.64
N LYS A 22 -0.62 -27.31 -12.08
CA LYS A 22 -0.79 -28.47 -11.18
C LYS A 22 0.50 -28.86 -10.46
N ASP A 23 1.64 -28.54 -11.05
CA ASP A 23 2.98 -28.83 -10.52
C ASP A 23 3.55 -27.62 -9.76
N GLU A 24 2.67 -26.67 -9.40
CA GLU A 24 2.97 -25.42 -8.68
C GLU A 24 3.98 -24.52 -9.42
N ASN A 25 4.04 -24.59 -10.75
CA ASN A 25 4.95 -23.79 -11.57
C ASN A 25 4.23 -22.64 -12.27
N TYR A 26 5.00 -21.60 -12.58
CA TYR A 26 4.52 -20.50 -13.39
C TYR A 26 4.46 -20.90 -14.86
N GLN A 27 3.40 -20.48 -15.56
CA GLN A 27 3.24 -20.75 -16.98
C GLN A 27 2.93 -19.47 -17.75
N PHE A 28 3.60 -19.30 -18.87
CA PHE A 28 3.16 -18.35 -19.89
C PHE A 28 2.08 -19.00 -20.73
N LYS A 29 1.04 -18.22 -21.06
CA LYS A 29 -0.01 -18.63 -21.99
C LYS A 29 0.23 -18.14 -23.41
N VAL A 30 1.25 -17.31 -23.61
CA VAL A 30 1.61 -16.67 -24.87
C VAL A 30 3.11 -16.44 -24.93
N ASP A 31 3.66 -16.48 -26.14
CA ASP A 31 5.11 -16.60 -26.33
C ASP A 31 5.85 -15.26 -26.32
N PHE A 32 5.14 -14.12 -26.29
CA PHE A 32 5.83 -12.81 -26.36
C PHE A 32 6.77 -12.56 -25.16
N PHE A 33 6.52 -13.18 -24.01
CA PHE A 33 7.43 -13.10 -22.87
C PHE A 33 8.79 -13.77 -23.14
N GLU A 34 8.85 -14.73 -24.07
CA GLU A 34 10.08 -15.45 -24.42
C GLU A 34 11.17 -14.50 -24.93
N THR A 35 10.77 -13.42 -25.61
CA THR A 35 11.69 -12.37 -26.09
C THR A 35 12.42 -11.63 -24.96
N TYR A 36 11.86 -11.64 -23.74
CA TYR A 36 12.43 -10.99 -22.56
C TYR A 36 13.26 -11.95 -21.69
N CYS A 37 13.19 -13.25 -21.95
CA CYS A 37 13.84 -14.28 -21.16
C CYS A 37 15.37 -14.26 -21.28
N ASP A 38 16.00 -14.73 -20.22
CA ASP A 38 17.35 -15.31 -20.31
C ASP A 38 17.18 -16.83 -20.27
N ASN A 39 18.04 -17.59 -20.98
CA ASN A 39 18.05 -19.06 -20.97
C ASN A 39 16.70 -19.74 -21.27
N ASN A 40 15.89 -19.18 -22.17
CA ASN A 40 14.60 -19.72 -22.63
C ASN A 40 13.54 -19.89 -21.52
N CYS A 41 13.59 -19.10 -20.44
CA CYS A 41 12.58 -19.12 -19.37
C CYS A 41 12.27 -20.51 -18.78
N LYS A 42 13.30 -21.32 -18.58
CA LYS A 42 13.15 -22.68 -18.07
C LYS A 42 12.66 -22.71 -16.62
N THR A 43 13.12 -21.77 -15.81
CA THR A 43 12.79 -21.72 -14.38
C THR A 43 11.72 -20.67 -14.07
N ASP A 44 11.07 -20.80 -12.92
CA ASP A 44 10.10 -19.81 -12.44
C ASP A 44 10.73 -18.42 -12.24
N ILE A 45 11.97 -18.36 -11.74
CA ILE A 45 12.68 -17.09 -11.61
C ILE A 45 12.98 -16.47 -12.97
N ASP A 46 13.31 -17.26 -14.00
CA ASP A 46 13.50 -16.72 -15.35
C ASP A 46 12.19 -16.12 -15.91
N LYS A 47 11.06 -16.77 -15.66
CA LYS A 47 9.72 -16.28 -16.05
C LYS A 47 9.36 -14.99 -15.32
N ILE A 48 9.62 -14.91 -14.02
CA ILE A 48 9.40 -13.70 -13.22
C ILE A 48 10.27 -12.54 -13.71
N LYS A 49 11.56 -12.80 -13.98
CA LYS A 49 12.49 -11.80 -14.56
C LYS A 49 11.99 -11.28 -15.91
N ALA A 50 11.58 -12.18 -16.81
CA ALA A 50 11.05 -11.82 -18.12
C ALA A 50 9.77 -10.98 -18.00
N GLY A 51 8.83 -11.39 -17.14
CA GLY A 51 7.61 -10.61 -16.89
C GLY A 51 7.88 -9.23 -16.29
N CYS A 52 8.87 -9.13 -15.38
CA CYS A 52 9.29 -7.85 -14.80
C CYS A 52 9.86 -6.92 -15.88
N LEU A 53 10.73 -7.43 -16.76
CA LEU A 53 11.29 -6.63 -17.85
C LEU A 53 10.23 -6.23 -18.88
N PHE A 54 9.30 -7.13 -19.20
CA PHE A 54 8.16 -6.84 -20.07
C PHE A 54 7.35 -5.65 -19.54
N TRP A 55 7.06 -5.61 -18.24
CA TRP A 55 6.34 -4.49 -17.64
C TRP A 55 7.03 -3.13 -17.90
N PHE A 56 8.35 -3.06 -17.72
CA PHE A 56 9.10 -1.84 -18.01
C PHE A 56 9.13 -1.51 -19.50
N SER A 57 9.28 -2.53 -20.35
CA SER A 57 9.24 -2.35 -21.80
C SER A 57 7.90 -1.85 -22.31
N GLU A 58 6.80 -2.39 -21.82
CA GLU A 58 5.45 -2.04 -22.26
C GLU A 58 5.06 -0.62 -21.79
N LEU A 59 5.44 -0.25 -20.58
CA LEU A 59 5.02 1.02 -19.98
C LEU A 59 5.99 2.17 -20.28
N PHE A 60 7.27 1.85 -20.52
CA PHE A 60 8.33 2.86 -20.65
C PHE A 60 9.26 2.63 -21.85
N GLY A 61 9.06 1.63 -22.69
CA GLY A 61 9.99 1.30 -23.79
C GLY A 61 9.94 2.22 -25.01
N SER A 62 9.09 3.25 -25.00
CA SER A 62 9.04 4.26 -26.05
C SER A 62 8.56 5.61 -25.54
N SER A 63 8.89 6.69 -26.24
CA SER A 63 8.44 8.06 -25.90
C SER A 63 6.92 8.19 -25.79
N SER A 64 6.15 7.47 -26.62
CA SER A 64 4.68 7.48 -26.56
C SER A 64 4.16 6.80 -25.30
N SER A 65 4.65 5.59 -24.99
CA SER A 65 4.31 4.86 -23.76
C SER A 65 4.69 5.69 -22.54
N PHE A 66 5.89 6.25 -22.55
CA PHE A 66 6.38 7.11 -21.50
C PHE A 66 5.45 8.31 -21.27
N LYS A 67 5.08 9.09 -22.30
CA LYS A 67 4.17 10.24 -22.17
C LYS A 67 2.80 9.86 -21.58
N ASN A 68 2.29 8.69 -21.93
CA ASN A 68 1.01 8.19 -21.39
C ASN A 68 1.07 7.87 -19.88
N HIS A 69 2.27 7.64 -19.35
CA HIS A 69 2.52 7.22 -17.98
C HIS A 69 3.33 8.24 -17.14
N ALA A 70 3.91 9.27 -17.79
CA ALA A 70 4.88 10.24 -17.26
C ALA A 70 4.37 11.05 -16.06
N LYS A 71 3.08 11.45 -16.07
CA LYS A 71 2.49 12.23 -14.98
C LYS A 71 2.38 11.46 -13.66
N SER A 72 2.65 10.15 -13.66
CA SER A 72 2.45 9.26 -12.49
C SER A 72 3.51 8.17 -12.39
N ASN A 73 4.74 8.45 -12.84
CA ASN A 73 5.83 7.45 -12.93
C ASN A 73 6.05 6.67 -11.62
N MET A 74 6.02 7.32 -10.46
CA MET A 74 6.15 6.66 -9.15
C MET A 74 5.03 5.64 -8.90
N ASN A 75 3.79 5.96 -9.28
CA ASN A 75 2.64 5.06 -9.13
C ASN A 75 2.75 3.84 -10.05
N VAL A 76 3.23 4.05 -11.28
CA VAL A 76 3.37 2.97 -12.26
C VAL A 76 4.49 2.01 -11.84
N VAL A 77 5.63 2.53 -11.41
CA VAL A 77 6.74 1.72 -10.85
C VAL A 77 6.27 0.94 -9.62
N ALA A 78 5.48 1.57 -8.73
CA ALA A 78 4.87 0.87 -7.61
C ALA A 78 3.96 -0.29 -8.04
N TYR A 79 3.17 -0.15 -9.12
CA TYR A 79 2.36 -1.25 -9.62
C TYR A 79 3.18 -2.43 -10.14
N ILE A 80 4.32 -2.15 -10.79
CA ILE A 80 5.27 -3.21 -11.21
C ILE A 80 5.83 -3.92 -9.98
N TRP A 81 6.23 -3.19 -8.95
CA TRP A 81 6.71 -3.78 -7.69
C TRP A 81 5.65 -4.56 -6.93
N ALA A 82 4.39 -4.13 -6.98
CA ALA A 82 3.26 -4.87 -6.43
C ALA A 82 3.07 -6.20 -7.14
N TRP A 83 3.05 -6.20 -8.47
CA TRP A 83 2.99 -7.42 -9.26
C TRP A 83 4.18 -8.36 -8.96
N LEU A 84 5.40 -7.83 -8.92
CA LEU A 84 6.59 -8.62 -8.64
C LEU A 84 6.55 -9.24 -7.24
N SER A 85 6.20 -8.43 -6.23
CA SER A 85 6.07 -8.87 -4.84
C SER A 85 4.99 -9.95 -4.71
N TYR A 86 3.88 -9.82 -5.44
CA TYR A 86 2.84 -10.84 -5.46
C TYR A 86 3.35 -12.17 -6.01
N LYS A 87 4.01 -12.17 -7.18
CA LYS A 87 4.58 -13.40 -7.75
C LYS A 87 5.62 -14.03 -6.82
N LEU A 88 6.57 -13.24 -6.31
CA LEU A 88 7.60 -13.76 -5.40
C LEU A 88 7.02 -14.25 -4.07
N ASN A 89 5.94 -13.65 -3.56
CA ASN A 89 5.28 -14.10 -2.34
C ASN A 89 4.45 -15.39 -2.55
N GLN A 90 3.95 -15.65 -3.75
CA GLN A 90 3.26 -16.89 -4.09
C GLN A 90 4.24 -18.07 -4.17
N LYS A 91 5.39 -17.88 -4.82
CA LYS A 91 6.44 -18.89 -4.92
C LYS A 91 7.79 -18.28 -4.55
N PRO A 92 8.16 -18.32 -3.25
CA PRO A 92 9.42 -17.78 -2.78
C PRO A 92 10.62 -18.38 -3.53
N GLN A 93 11.59 -17.54 -3.83
CA GLN A 93 12.81 -17.93 -4.52
C GLN A 93 13.99 -17.82 -3.56
N ASN A 94 14.91 -18.79 -3.64
CA ASN A 94 16.08 -18.82 -2.76
C ASN A 94 16.86 -17.51 -2.85
N ALA A 95 17.26 -16.98 -1.69
CA ALA A 95 17.96 -15.70 -1.50
C ALA A 95 17.18 -14.41 -1.84
N ILE A 96 15.94 -14.48 -2.34
CA ILE A 96 15.11 -13.29 -2.59
C ILE A 96 14.12 -13.12 -1.45
N THR A 97 14.44 -12.24 -0.51
CA THR A 97 13.59 -11.94 0.66
C THR A 97 12.98 -10.53 0.63
N THR A 98 13.54 -9.64 -0.19
CA THR A 98 13.08 -8.26 -0.37
C THR A 98 13.11 -7.81 -1.84
N LEU A 99 12.39 -6.72 -2.16
CA LEU A 99 12.42 -6.11 -3.51
C LEU A 99 13.84 -5.67 -3.87
N ASN A 100 14.59 -5.21 -2.86
CA ASN A 100 15.97 -4.81 -3.03
C ASN A 100 16.88 -6.00 -3.40
N ASP A 101 16.64 -7.20 -2.85
CA ASP A 101 17.40 -8.40 -3.23
C ASP A 101 17.20 -8.72 -4.72
N PHE A 102 15.94 -8.69 -5.19
CA PHE A 102 15.63 -8.89 -6.61
C PHE A 102 16.31 -7.82 -7.49
N TYR A 103 16.24 -6.56 -7.06
CA TYR A 103 16.87 -5.45 -7.78
C TYR A 103 18.38 -5.65 -7.92
N THR A 104 19.10 -5.89 -6.82
CA THR A 104 20.56 -6.03 -6.84
C THR A 104 20.99 -7.27 -7.61
N MET A 105 20.29 -8.40 -7.47
CA MET A 105 20.66 -9.64 -8.14
C MET A 105 20.40 -9.59 -9.65
N TYR A 106 19.24 -9.07 -10.07
CA TYR A 106 18.74 -9.28 -11.44
C TYR A 106 18.53 -8.01 -12.27
N ILE A 107 18.36 -6.84 -11.65
CA ILE A 107 18.11 -5.58 -12.37
C ILE A 107 19.43 -4.81 -12.52
N GLU A 108 20.13 -4.57 -11.41
CA GLU A 108 21.35 -3.77 -11.37
C GLU A 108 22.48 -4.35 -12.22
N THR A 109 22.55 -5.68 -12.32
CA THR A 109 23.55 -6.40 -13.11
C THR A 109 23.16 -6.55 -14.59
N SER A 110 21.88 -6.36 -14.93
CA SER A 110 21.37 -6.67 -16.26
C SER A 110 21.59 -5.54 -17.27
N LYS A 111 22.15 -5.90 -18.44
CA LYS A 111 22.32 -4.97 -19.57
C LYS A 111 20.98 -4.48 -20.12
N LYS A 112 19.94 -5.33 -20.12
CA LYS A 112 18.62 -5.00 -20.68
C LYS A 112 17.95 -3.80 -19.98
N TYR A 113 18.22 -3.59 -18.69
CA TYR A 113 17.70 -2.44 -17.94
C TYR A 113 18.54 -1.16 -18.10
N LYS A 114 19.77 -1.29 -18.61
CA LYS A 114 20.72 -0.20 -18.87
C LYS A 114 20.68 0.29 -20.32
N THR A 115 19.96 -0.40 -21.20
CA THR A 115 19.79 0.01 -22.59
C THR A 115 19.02 1.32 -22.67
N SER A 116 19.47 2.21 -23.56
CA SER A 116 18.86 3.51 -23.77
C SER A 116 17.45 3.37 -24.36
N ILE A 117 16.51 4.16 -23.85
CA ILE A 117 15.14 4.28 -24.34
C ILE A 117 15.12 5.44 -25.33
N GLU A 118 14.76 5.17 -26.58
CA GLU A 118 14.75 6.20 -27.61
C GLU A 118 13.72 7.30 -27.32
N ASN A 119 14.13 8.56 -27.56
CA ASN A 119 13.26 9.73 -27.55
C ASN A 119 12.56 10.04 -26.20
N VAL A 120 13.13 9.57 -25.08
CA VAL A 120 12.71 9.95 -23.71
C VAL A 120 13.76 10.91 -23.13
N LYS A 121 13.34 12.10 -22.68
CA LYS A 121 14.27 13.12 -22.14
C LYS A 121 14.50 13.04 -20.63
N GLU A 122 13.56 12.48 -19.87
CA GLU A 122 13.60 12.48 -18.40
C GLU A 122 14.43 11.34 -17.81
N TYR A 123 14.28 10.13 -18.37
CA TYR A 123 15.08 8.95 -18.02
C TYR A 123 15.49 8.28 -19.30
N ASN A 124 16.79 8.07 -19.45
CA ASN A 124 17.33 7.45 -20.66
C ASN A 124 17.31 5.93 -20.53
N THR A 125 17.14 5.37 -19.33
CA THR A 125 17.15 3.91 -19.11
C THR A 125 16.11 3.49 -18.07
N TYR A 126 15.72 2.20 -18.07
CA TYR A 126 14.83 1.67 -17.03
C TYR A 126 15.48 1.74 -15.65
N ILE A 127 16.79 1.50 -15.56
CA ILE A 127 17.51 1.55 -14.28
C ILE A 127 17.54 2.97 -13.67
N GLU A 128 17.63 4.02 -14.48
CA GLU A 128 17.54 5.41 -14.01
C GLU A 128 16.15 5.71 -13.41
N LEU A 129 15.09 5.28 -14.10
CA LEU A 129 13.72 5.40 -13.62
C LEU A 129 13.53 4.67 -12.27
N ILE A 130 14.05 3.44 -12.17
CA ILE A 130 13.99 2.64 -10.95
C ILE A 130 14.76 3.32 -9.81
N ASN A 131 15.99 3.78 -10.08
CA ASN A 131 16.83 4.41 -9.07
C ASN A 131 16.25 5.72 -8.51
N LYS A 132 15.48 6.46 -9.32
CA LYS A 132 14.76 7.63 -8.83
C LYS A 132 13.61 7.29 -7.87
N ASN A 133 13.06 6.08 -7.98
CA ASN A 133 11.99 5.56 -7.13
C ASN A 133 12.49 4.40 -6.25
N LYS A 134 13.77 4.43 -5.87
CA LYS A 134 14.45 3.34 -5.13
C LYS A 134 13.88 3.13 -3.73
N ASP A 135 13.29 4.18 -3.17
CA ASP A 135 12.57 4.16 -1.90
C ASP A 135 11.41 3.14 -1.89
N LEU A 136 10.81 2.85 -3.05
CA LEU A 136 9.79 1.81 -3.19
C LEU A 136 10.34 0.39 -2.95
N LEU A 137 11.64 0.15 -3.15
CA LEU A 137 12.26 -1.17 -2.89
C LEU A 137 12.31 -1.51 -1.40
N ASN A 138 12.15 -0.51 -0.52
CA ASN A 138 12.13 -0.70 0.93
C ASN A 138 10.74 -1.12 1.46
N ILE A 139 9.72 -1.14 0.60
CA ILE A 139 8.39 -1.59 0.98
C ILE A 139 8.43 -3.10 1.21
N ASN A 140 7.80 -3.56 2.30
CA ASN A 140 7.74 -4.98 2.61
C ASN A 140 7.00 -5.77 1.51
N PHE A 141 7.55 -6.92 1.13
CA PHE A 141 6.98 -7.80 0.11
C PHE A 141 5.52 -8.17 0.36
N LYS A 142 5.17 -8.51 1.60
CA LYS A 142 3.81 -8.92 1.95
C LYS A 142 2.85 -7.75 1.83
N ASP A 143 3.25 -6.57 2.28
CA ASP A 143 2.43 -5.35 2.17
C ASP A 143 2.18 -4.98 0.70
N MET A 144 3.19 -5.15 -0.16
CA MET A 144 3.12 -4.84 -1.58
C MET A 144 2.36 -5.91 -2.38
N SER A 145 2.45 -7.18 -1.98
CA SER A 145 1.60 -8.29 -2.47
C SER A 145 0.12 -8.10 -2.10
N ASN A 146 -0.17 -7.70 -0.86
CA ASN A 146 -1.53 -7.37 -0.43
C ASN A 146 -2.09 -6.14 -1.17
N PHE A 147 -1.22 -5.15 -1.42
CA PHE A 147 -1.55 -4.01 -2.26
C PHE A 147 -1.93 -4.46 -3.69
N TYR A 148 -1.16 -5.37 -4.32
CA TYR A 148 -1.47 -5.91 -5.64
C TYR A 148 -2.85 -6.56 -5.71
N ASN A 149 -3.22 -7.34 -4.69
CA ASN A 149 -4.56 -7.95 -4.62
C ASN A 149 -5.68 -6.90 -4.63
N SER A 150 -5.51 -5.82 -3.86
CA SER A 150 -6.49 -4.73 -3.78
C SER A 150 -6.53 -3.92 -5.08
N PHE A 151 -5.36 -3.63 -5.66
CA PHE A 151 -5.23 -2.95 -6.95
C PHE A 151 -5.91 -3.74 -8.07
N THR A 152 -5.70 -5.05 -8.11
CA THR A 152 -6.32 -5.94 -9.09
C THR A 152 -7.84 -5.92 -8.98
N LEU A 153 -8.38 -6.00 -7.76
CA LEU A 153 -9.84 -5.91 -7.54
C LEU A 153 -10.40 -4.55 -7.99
N LEU A 154 -9.66 -3.46 -7.75
CA LEU A 154 -10.05 -2.13 -8.24
C LEU A 154 -10.09 -2.07 -9.78
N CYS A 155 -9.08 -2.64 -10.44
CA CYS A 155 -9.04 -2.76 -11.89
C CYS A 155 -10.20 -3.60 -12.43
N ASP A 156 -10.58 -4.69 -11.77
CA ASP A 156 -11.73 -5.52 -12.17
C ASP A 156 -13.05 -4.73 -12.07
N ILE A 157 -13.23 -3.92 -11.03
CA ILE A 157 -14.39 -3.01 -10.90
C ILE A 157 -14.38 -1.99 -12.04
N HIS A 158 -13.25 -1.33 -12.28
CA HIS A 158 -13.14 -0.27 -13.27
C HIS A 158 -13.32 -0.74 -14.72
N ASN A 159 -12.64 -1.84 -15.10
CA ASN A 159 -12.78 -2.44 -16.43
C ASN A 159 -14.24 -2.90 -16.64
N GLY A 160 -14.85 -3.45 -15.59
CA GLY A 160 -16.24 -3.87 -15.61
C GLY A 160 -17.25 -2.72 -15.72
N LEU A 161 -16.87 -1.50 -15.30
CA LEU A 161 -17.70 -0.29 -15.38
C LEU A 161 -17.72 0.36 -16.78
N GLY A 162 -16.99 -0.18 -17.76
CA GLY A 162 -16.89 0.39 -19.11
C GLY A 162 -18.20 0.38 -19.89
N GLY A 163 -18.54 1.51 -20.52
CA GLY A 163 -19.44 1.57 -21.67
C GLY A 163 -20.96 1.65 -21.44
N ASN A 164 -21.48 1.49 -20.21
CA ASN A 164 -22.87 1.79 -19.73
C ASN A 164 -23.35 0.86 -18.58
N SER A 165 -22.49 0.05 -17.97
CA SER A 165 -22.89 -0.89 -16.92
C SER A 165 -23.36 -0.21 -15.63
N SER A 166 -24.39 -0.76 -14.99
CA SER A 166 -24.88 -0.28 -13.69
C SER A 166 -23.88 -0.54 -12.56
N CYS A 167 -23.69 0.46 -11.70
CA CYS A 167 -22.90 0.38 -10.47
C CYS A 167 -23.39 -0.74 -9.52
N ASP A 168 -24.65 -1.15 -9.62
CA ASP A 168 -25.24 -2.16 -8.75
C ASP A 168 -24.55 -3.52 -8.86
N HIS A 169 -24.10 -3.90 -10.07
CA HIS A 169 -23.38 -5.16 -10.29
C HIS A 169 -22.01 -5.22 -9.61
N TYR A 170 -21.44 -4.06 -9.25
CA TYR A 170 -20.11 -3.96 -8.66
C TYR A 170 -20.13 -3.55 -7.19
N LEU A 171 -21.33 -3.40 -6.60
CA LEU A 171 -21.47 -2.97 -5.22
C LEU A 171 -20.78 -3.94 -4.26
N ASP A 172 -20.95 -5.25 -4.44
CA ASP A 172 -20.33 -6.23 -3.54
C ASP A 172 -18.81 -6.30 -3.70
N LYS A 173 -18.29 -6.21 -4.94
CA LYS A 173 -16.84 -6.05 -5.17
C LYS A 173 -16.29 -4.77 -4.55
N SER A 174 -17.04 -3.67 -4.57
CA SER A 174 -16.63 -2.41 -3.94
C SER A 174 -16.58 -2.52 -2.41
N LYS A 175 -17.50 -3.28 -1.78
CA LYS A 175 -17.45 -3.61 -0.34
C LYS A 175 -16.24 -4.47 -0.01
N GLU A 176 -15.95 -5.48 -0.83
CA GLU A 176 -14.76 -6.31 -0.68
C GLU A 176 -13.48 -5.46 -0.79
N PHE A 177 -13.43 -4.56 -1.78
CA PHE A 177 -12.31 -3.63 -1.94
C PHE A 177 -12.15 -2.73 -0.70
N ALA A 178 -13.22 -2.14 -0.19
CA ALA A 178 -13.16 -1.29 0.99
C ALA A 178 -12.65 -2.03 2.23
N LYS A 179 -13.02 -3.31 2.39
CA LYS A 179 -12.51 -4.18 3.46
C LYS A 179 -11.01 -4.44 3.30
N LYS A 180 -10.56 -4.86 2.12
CA LYS A 180 -9.13 -5.09 1.85
C LYS A 180 -8.31 -3.80 2.03
N TYR A 181 -8.86 -2.66 1.60
CA TYR A 181 -8.21 -1.37 1.79
C TYR A 181 -8.06 -1.00 3.27
N ASP A 182 -9.06 -1.29 4.12
CA ASP A 182 -8.96 -1.07 5.58
C ASP A 182 -7.79 -1.85 6.18
N GLU A 183 -7.62 -3.11 5.76
CA GLU A 183 -6.50 -3.97 6.18
C GLU A 183 -5.13 -3.36 5.77
N LEU A 184 -5.01 -2.84 4.54
CA LEU A 184 -3.81 -2.13 4.09
C LEU A 184 -3.56 -0.83 4.88
N ASN A 185 -4.64 -0.14 5.25
CA ASN A 185 -4.59 1.15 5.91
C ASN A 185 -4.18 1.05 7.38
N GLU A 186 -4.16 -0.14 7.99
CA GLU A 186 -3.78 -0.31 9.40
C GLU A 186 -2.36 0.24 9.71
N ASN A 187 -1.44 0.13 8.75
CA ASN A 187 -0.07 0.62 8.89
C ASN A 187 0.12 2.09 8.49
N TYR A 188 -0.88 2.70 7.84
CA TYR A 188 -0.77 4.00 7.18
C TYR A 188 -0.32 5.13 8.12
N ASN A 189 -0.92 5.20 9.31
CA ASN A 189 -0.70 6.32 10.22
C ASN A 189 0.61 6.26 11.03
N ASN A 190 1.33 5.13 11.03
CA ASN A 190 2.59 5.02 11.78
C ASN A 190 3.78 5.61 11.01
N THR A 191 3.65 5.83 9.69
CA THR A 191 4.73 6.25 8.79
C THR A 191 4.26 7.29 7.77
N LYS A 192 3.44 8.26 8.17
CA LYS A 192 2.86 9.29 7.26
C LYS A 192 3.96 9.90 6.37
N GLY A 193 3.75 9.85 5.05
CA GLY A 193 4.74 10.30 4.05
C GLY A 193 5.68 9.22 3.51
N SER A 194 5.66 8.00 4.08
CA SER A 194 6.41 6.86 3.56
C SER A 194 6.04 6.52 2.12
N PRO A 195 6.95 5.86 1.37
CA PRO A 195 6.70 5.47 -0.02
C PRO A 195 5.42 4.63 -0.14
N TYR A 196 5.21 3.68 0.78
CA TYR A 196 4.00 2.86 0.81
C TYR A 196 2.71 3.68 0.97
N ASN A 197 2.73 4.72 1.83
CA ASN A 197 1.58 5.59 2.03
C ASN A 197 1.25 6.44 0.81
N GLN A 198 2.25 6.83 0.04
CA GLN A 198 2.03 7.54 -1.22
C GLN A 198 1.35 6.62 -2.24
N VAL A 199 1.80 5.37 -2.33
CA VAL A 199 1.19 4.33 -3.19
C VAL A 199 -0.25 4.02 -2.75
N LEU A 200 -0.50 3.87 -1.45
CA LEU A 200 -1.86 3.64 -0.92
C LEU A 200 -2.79 4.83 -1.15
N SER A 201 -2.26 6.06 -1.02
CA SER A 201 -3.01 7.29 -1.32
C SER A 201 -3.48 7.33 -2.77
N THR A 202 -2.62 6.93 -3.71
CA THR A 202 -2.99 6.80 -5.13
C THR A 202 -4.14 5.82 -5.33
N LEU A 203 -4.06 4.63 -4.72
CA LEU A 203 -5.11 3.62 -4.81
C LEU A 203 -6.46 4.15 -4.25
N SER A 204 -6.40 4.87 -3.12
CA SER A 204 -7.56 5.52 -2.51
C SER A 204 -8.18 6.57 -3.42
N ASN A 205 -7.35 7.43 -4.02
CA ASN A 205 -7.79 8.46 -4.96
C ASN A 205 -8.45 7.84 -6.20
N ASP A 206 -7.89 6.75 -6.72
CA ASP A 206 -8.45 6.03 -7.85
C ASP A 206 -9.82 5.41 -7.53
N TYR A 207 -9.98 4.79 -6.36
CA TYR A 207 -11.28 4.32 -5.91
C TYR A 207 -12.28 5.45 -5.69
N ASN A 208 -11.87 6.55 -5.06
CA ASN A 208 -12.74 7.70 -4.83
C ASN A 208 -13.26 8.30 -6.14
N ASN A 209 -12.46 8.26 -7.20
CA ASN A 209 -12.91 8.64 -8.54
C ASN A 209 -13.97 7.70 -9.11
N LEU A 210 -13.88 6.39 -8.86
CA LEU A 210 -14.96 5.44 -9.21
C LEU A 210 -16.21 5.68 -8.36
N LYS A 211 -16.06 5.88 -7.06
CA LYS A 211 -17.17 6.19 -6.14
C LYS A 211 -17.92 7.46 -6.52
N LYS A 212 -17.25 8.48 -7.06
CA LYS A 212 -17.93 9.68 -7.59
C LYS A 212 -18.91 9.34 -8.72
N ARG A 213 -18.59 8.34 -9.54
CA ARG A 213 -19.47 7.82 -10.60
C ARG A 213 -20.52 6.85 -10.03
N CYS A 214 -20.14 6.07 -9.03
CA CYS A 214 -20.97 5.08 -8.35
C CYS A 214 -21.20 5.44 -6.88
N ASN A 215 -22.12 6.37 -6.62
CA ASN A 215 -22.36 6.94 -5.29
C ASN A 215 -22.77 5.91 -4.21
N LYS A 216 -23.33 4.76 -4.61
CA LYS A 216 -23.67 3.63 -3.73
C LYS A 216 -22.46 2.88 -3.18
N PHE A 217 -21.27 3.05 -3.77
CA PHE A 217 -20.05 2.42 -3.26
C PHE A 217 -19.69 2.94 -1.86
N PRO A 218 -19.21 2.07 -0.96
CA PRO A 218 -18.87 2.47 0.40
C PRO A 218 -17.72 3.47 0.42
N THR A 219 -17.71 4.34 1.43
CA THR A 219 -16.57 5.22 1.73
C THR A 219 -15.41 4.42 2.29
N LEU A 220 -14.19 4.75 1.88
CA LEU A 220 -12.98 4.18 2.49
C LEU A 220 -12.76 4.74 3.90
N PRO A 221 -12.16 3.95 4.80
CA PRO A 221 -11.75 4.44 6.11
C PRO A 221 -10.65 5.50 5.99
N THR A 222 -10.87 6.66 6.61
CA THR A 222 -9.92 7.78 6.58
C THR A 222 -8.69 7.55 7.46
N TYR A 223 -8.81 6.70 8.49
CA TYR A 223 -7.75 6.46 9.47
C TYR A 223 -7.60 4.98 9.79
N SER A 224 -6.35 4.53 9.96
CA SER A 224 -6.02 3.23 10.58
C SER A 224 -6.79 3.05 11.89
N ARG A 225 -7.51 1.93 12.01
CA ARG A 225 -8.20 1.53 13.24
C ARG A 225 -7.24 1.48 14.44
N ARG A 226 -6.03 0.94 14.24
CA ARG A 226 -4.97 0.88 15.25
C ARG A 226 -4.55 2.27 15.71
N SER A 227 -4.45 3.23 14.81
CA SER A 227 -4.13 4.62 15.15
C SER A 227 -5.26 5.28 15.95
N VAL A 228 -6.52 5.04 15.57
CA VAL A 228 -7.68 5.53 16.32
C VAL A 228 -7.68 4.97 17.74
N ILE A 229 -7.49 3.65 17.90
CA ILE A 229 -7.41 2.99 19.21
C ILE A 229 -6.24 3.54 20.03
N LYS A 230 -5.06 3.68 19.43
CA LYS A 230 -3.88 4.23 20.13
C LYS A 230 -4.13 5.66 20.62
N LYS A 231 -4.72 6.52 19.79
CA LYS A 231 -5.10 7.89 20.19
C LYS A 231 -6.14 7.90 21.30
N ALA A 232 -7.14 7.02 21.23
CA ALA A 232 -8.16 6.88 22.27
C ALA A 232 -7.54 6.45 23.61
N LEU A 233 -6.66 5.44 23.60
CA LEU A 233 -5.96 4.96 24.79
C LEU A 233 -5.08 6.06 25.40
N ILE A 234 -4.34 6.81 24.58
CA ILE A 234 -3.53 7.94 25.06
C ILE A 234 -4.42 9.00 25.74
N SER A 235 -5.54 9.36 25.11
CA SER A 235 -6.51 10.32 25.67
C SER A 235 -7.06 9.85 27.02
N ILE A 236 -7.47 8.58 27.10
CA ILE A 236 -7.96 7.97 28.34
C ILE A 236 -6.88 7.98 29.44
N SER A 237 -5.63 7.69 29.12
CA SER A 237 -4.54 7.75 30.10
C SER A 237 -4.32 9.16 30.66
N PHE A 238 -4.40 10.19 29.82
CA PHE A 238 -4.28 11.58 30.28
C PHE A 238 -5.43 12.01 31.18
N THR A 239 -6.67 11.58 30.90
CA THR A 239 -7.81 11.89 31.77
C THR A 239 -7.66 11.23 33.14
N PHE A 240 -7.19 9.98 33.22
CA PHE A 240 -6.92 9.31 34.50
C PHE A 240 -5.85 10.02 35.34
N VAL A 241 -4.77 10.50 34.71
CA VAL A 241 -3.72 11.26 35.41
C VAL A 241 -4.28 12.59 35.94
N ALA A 242 -5.02 13.33 35.11
CA ALA A 242 -5.62 14.60 35.51
C ALA A 242 -6.61 14.42 36.68
N VAL A 243 -7.51 13.43 36.58
CA VAL A 243 -8.47 13.10 37.65
C VAL A 243 -7.75 12.74 38.95
N SER A 244 -6.67 11.96 38.88
CA SER A 244 -5.88 11.59 40.07
C SER A 244 -5.23 12.81 40.75
N ILE A 245 -4.73 13.77 39.97
CA ILE A 245 -4.18 15.03 40.49
C ILE A 245 -5.28 15.85 41.18
N PHE A 246 -6.44 16.02 40.53
CA PHE A 246 -7.55 16.77 41.11
C PHE A 246 -8.09 16.11 42.39
N LEU A 247 -8.21 14.79 42.42
CA LEU A 247 -8.57 14.03 43.62
C LEU A 247 -7.54 14.22 44.73
N GLY A 248 -6.24 14.21 44.40
CA GLY A 248 -5.16 14.47 45.37
C GLY A 248 -5.22 15.88 45.97
N ILE A 249 -5.51 16.89 45.14
CA ILE A 249 -5.70 18.28 45.58
C ILE A 249 -6.93 18.39 46.49
N ALA A 250 -8.07 17.84 46.06
CA ALA A 250 -9.32 17.84 46.83
C ALA A 250 -9.16 17.11 48.17
N TYR A 251 -8.47 15.97 48.18
CA TYR A 251 -8.18 15.20 49.39
C TYR A 251 -7.31 16.00 50.37
N LYS A 252 -6.23 16.64 49.91
CA LYS A 252 -5.41 17.52 50.76
C LYS A 252 -6.23 18.68 51.33
N TYR A 253 -7.04 19.35 50.51
CA TYR A 253 -7.86 20.47 50.95
C TYR A 253 -8.89 20.04 52.01
N SER A 254 -9.55 18.89 51.81
CA SER A 254 -10.47 18.29 52.77
C SER A 254 -9.78 17.96 54.09
N LEU A 255 -8.63 17.27 54.06
CA LEU A 255 -7.87 16.90 55.26
C LEU A 255 -7.43 18.14 56.07
N PHE A 256 -6.97 19.20 55.40
CA PHE A 256 -6.65 20.48 56.05
C PHE A 256 -7.89 21.19 56.60
N GLY A 257 -9.03 21.10 55.92
CA GLY A 257 -10.32 21.60 56.41
C GLY A 257 -10.76 20.91 57.70
N PHE A 258 -10.67 19.57 57.77
CA PHE A 258 -10.95 18.79 58.98
C PHE A 258 -10.01 19.16 60.14
N ARG A 259 -8.71 19.33 59.86
CA ARG A 259 -7.72 19.75 60.88
C ARG A 259 -8.04 21.12 61.48
N LYS A 260 -8.37 22.12 60.64
CA LYS A 260 -8.78 23.47 61.11
C LYS A 260 -10.06 23.43 61.96
N ARG A 261 -11.02 22.57 61.60
CA ARG A 261 -12.29 22.44 62.34
C ARG A 261 -12.08 21.81 63.72
N SER A 262 -11.22 20.80 63.81
CA SER A 262 -10.81 20.17 65.07
C SER A 262 -10.09 21.16 66.00
N GLN A 263 -9.11 21.93 65.49
CA GLN A 263 -8.42 22.96 66.29
C GLN A 263 -9.39 24.05 66.79
N LYS A 264 -10.32 24.53 65.95
CA LYS A 264 -11.35 25.50 66.39
C LYS A 264 -12.28 24.94 67.48
N GLN A 265 -12.69 23.68 67.39
CA GLN A 265 -13.48 23.04 68.45
C GLN A 265 -12.68 22.90 69.75
N HIS A 266 -11.40 22.56 69.68
CA HIS A 266 -10.54 22.41 70.85
C HIS A 266 -10.29 23.75 71.57
N LEU A 267 -10.11 24.84 70.82
CA LEU A 267 -10.02 26.21 71.35
C LEU A 267 -11.33 26.67 72.02
N ARG A 268 -12.48 26.39 71.39
CA ARG A 268 -13.80 26.72 71.97
C ARG A 268 -14.08 25.96 73.27
N LYS A 269 -13.59 24.73 73.42
CA LYS A 269 -13.70 23.98 74.69
C LYS A 269 -12.78 24.53 75.79
N LYS A 270 -11.59 25.06 75.45
CA LYS A 270 -10.69 25.70 76.42
C LYS A 270 -11.22 27.03 76.95
N LEU A 271 -11.94 27.81 76.15
CA LEU A 271 -12.56 29.09 76.58
C LEU A 271 -13.80 28.93 77.47
N LYS A 272 -14.32 27.70 77.63
CA LYS A 272 -15.50 27.39 78.46
C LYS A 272 -15.14 26.74 79.81
N LYS A 273 -13.85 26.57 80.08
CA LYS A 273 -13.30 26.19 81.38
C LYS A 273 -12.69 27.43 82.00
#